data_AF-A0A9D5PXM8-F1
#
_entry.id   AF-A0A9D5PXM8-F1
#
_cell.length_a   1.000
_cell.length_b   1.000
_cell.length_c   1.000
_cell.angle_alpha   90.00
_cell.angle_beta   90.00
_cell.angle_gamma   90.00
#
_symmetry.space_group_name_H-M   'P 1'
#
loop_
_entity.id
_entity.type
_entity.pdbx_description
1 polymer ?
#
loop_
_entity_poly.entity_id
_entity_poly.type
_entity_poly.pdbx_seq_one_letter_code
_entity_poly.pdbx_strand_id
1 'polypeptide(L)'
;MKILEIDYDYYYYPDGITCIKDFIDYANKHYSSFIELKQFETENCVFPYLIKEDTKKVYINIANLNKIQEVEATVLYRFEYNVRLEQIVEMKCTDCIHYNEDIEEDNLEGHRGKISLDGKCSWYQKKDD
;
A
#
# COMPACT_ATOMS: atom_id res chain seq x y z
N MET A 1 -7.57 -9.12 -1.75
CA MET A 1 -8.11 -9.35 -0.38
C MET A 1 -8.71 -8.05 0.15
N LYS A 2 -9.68 -8.12 1.07
CA LYS A 2 -10.30 -6.95 1.69
C LYS A 2 -9.51 -6.48 2.90
N ILE A 3 -9.32 -5.17 3.02
CA ILE A 3 -8.63 -4.52 4.13
C ILE A 3 -9.40 -3.27 4.58
N LEU A 4 -9.02 -2.71 5.72
CA LEU A 4 -9.58 -1.47 6.26
C LEU A 4 -8.76 -0.28 5.75
N GLU A 5 -9.43 0.76 5.30
CA GLU A 5 -8.86 2.10 5.17
C GLU A 5 -9.48 2.99 6.25
N ILE A 6 -8.65 3.51 7.15
CA ILE A 6 -9.05 4.37 8.27
C ILE A 6 -8.23 5.65 8.17
N ASP A 7 -8.90 6.79 8.04
CA ASP A 7 -8.27 8.11 7.94
C ASP A 7 -7.04 8.15 7.00
N TYR A 8 -7.17 7.54 5.82
CA TYR A 8 -6.18 7.44 4.74
C TYR A 8 -5.06 6.40 4.91
N ASP A 9 -5.02 5.70 6.02
CA ASP A 9 -4.09 4.60 6.28
C ASP A 9 -4.75 3.24 6.06
N TYR A 10 -3.95 2.22 5.72
CA TYR A 10 -4.43 0.86 5.45
C TYR A 10 -4.09 -0.11 6.57
N TYR A 11 -5.04 -0.97 6.94
CA TYR A 11 -4.91 -1.91 8.05
C TYR A 11 -5.48 -3.27 7.71
N TYR A 12 -4.87 -4.32 8.27
CA TYR A 12 -5.56 -5.60 8.37
C TYR A 12 -6.76 -5.49 9.30
N TYR A 13 -7.77 -6.30 9.04
CA TYR A 13 -8.79 -6.59 10.04
C TYR A 13 -8.16 -7.28 11.28
N PRO A 14 -8.70 -7.04 12.49
CA PRO A 14 -8.38 -7.85 13.66
C PRO A 14 -8.63 -9.34 13.43
N ASP A 15 -7.93 -10.19 14.19
CA ASP A 15 -8.13 -11.64 14.12
C ASP A 15 -9.60 -12.02 14.38
N GLY A 16 -10.15 -12.85 13.49
CA GLY A 16 -11.55 -13.28 13.54
C GLY A 16 -12.56 -12.30 12.93
N ILE A 17 -12.14 -11.11 12.48
CA ILE A 17 -12.96 -10.15 11.75
C ILE A 17 -12.58 -10.20 10.28
N THR A 18 -13.57 -10.24 9.38
CA THR A 18 -13.31 -10.39 7.93
C THR A 18 -14.10 -9.41 7.06
N CYS A 19 -14.96 -8.59 7.67
CA CYS A 19 -15.75 -7.60 6.94
C CYS A 19 -15.97 -6.32 7.76
N ILE A 20 -16.29 -5.23 7.06
CA ILE A 20 -16.43 -3.91 7.68
C ILE A 20 -17.55 -3.85 8.72
N LYS A 21 -18.64 -4.58 8.51
CA LYS A 21 -19.78 -4.58 9.44
C LYS A 21 -19.36 -5.10 10.81
N ASP A 22 -18.67 -6.24 10.84
CA ASP A 22 -18.17 -6.85 12.07
C ASP A 22 -17.11 -5.95 12.74
N PHE A 23 -16.28 -5.26 11.94
CA PHE A 23 -15.32 -4.30 12.46
C PHE A 23 -15.99 -3.08 13.11
N ILE A 24 -17.05 -2.54 12.51
CA ILE A 24 -17.82 -1.43 13.09
C ILE A 24 -18.45 -1.84 14.42
N ASP A 25 -19.04 -3.04 14.48
CA ASP A 25 -19.61 -3.58 15.73
C ASP A 25 -18.54 -3.77 16.81
N TYR A 26 -17.34 -4.23 16.42
CA TYR A 26 -16.18 -4.33 17.30
C TYR A 26 -15.72 -2.94 17.79
N ALA A 27 -15.50 -1.99 16.88
CA ALA A 27 -15.06 -0.63 17.20
C ALA A 27 -16.04 0.06 18.17
N ASN A 28 -17.35 -0.03 17.93
CA ASN A 28 -18.37 0.55 18.80
C ASN A 28 -18.35 -0.03 20.22
N LYS A 29 -18.06 -1.33 20.39
CA LYS A 29 -17.91 -1.95 21.72
C LYS A 29 -16.67 -1.46 22.46
N HIS A 30 -15.65 -1.02 21.71
CA HIS A 30 -14.38 -0.52 22.23
C HIS A 30 -14.25 1.01 22.08
N TYR A 31 -15.37 1.73 21.96
CA TYR A 31 -15.38 3.17 21.65
C TYR A 31 -14.53 4.03 22.60
N SER A 32 -14.51 3.70 23.90
CA SER A 32 -13.72 4.41 24.92
C SER A 32 -12.31 3.84 25.12
N SER A 33 -11.80 3.07 24.17
CA SER A 33 -10.52 2.36 24.28
C SER A 33 -9.67 2.56 23.01
N PHE A 34 -8.37 2.30 23.17
CA PHE A 34 -7.50 2.08 22.04
C PHE A 34 -7.60 0.63 21.57
N ILE A 35 -7.69 0.41 20.26
CA ILE A 35 -7.61 -0.93 19.67
C ILE A 35 -6.25 -1.13 19.00
N GLU A 36 -5.66 -2.32 19.16
CA GLU A 36 -4.45 -2.70 18.44
C GLU A 36 -4.81 -3.09 17.00
N LEU A 37 -4.15 -2.50 16.01
CA LEU A 37 -4.26 -2.86 14.60
C LEU A 37 -2.88 -3.02 13.97
N LYS A 38 -2.85 -3.77 12.87
CA LYS A 38 -1.66 -3.93 12.04
C LYS A 38 -1.78 -3.05 10.79
N GLN A 39 -1.04 -1.95 10.79
CA GLN A 39 -0.98 -0.96 9.71
C GLN A 39 0.01 -1.39 8.63
N PHE A 40 -0.30 -1.12 7.36
CA PHE A 40 0.63 -1.22 6.25
C PHE A 40 1.42 0.09 6.08
N GLU A 41 2.72 -0.02 5.85
CA GLU A 41 3.55 1.13 5.52
C GLU A 41 3.59 1.31 3.99
N THR A 42 3.12 2.47 3.52
CA THR A 42 2.85 2.72 2.11
C THR A 42 3.96 3.49 1.39
N GLU A 43 5.02 3.89 2.10
CA GLU A 43 6.16 4.61 1.52
C GLU A 43 6.87 3.81 0.41
N ASN A 44 6.85 2.47 0.55
CA ASN A 44 7.53 1.53 -0.35
C ASN A 44 6.56 0.73 -1.23
N CYS A 45 5.36 1.25 -1.52
CA CYS A 45 4.46 0.63 -2.47
C CYS A 45 3.44 1.62 -3.04
N VAL A 46 2.74 1.22 -4.10
CA VAL A 46 1.62 2.00 -4.66
C VAL A 46 0.34 1.17 -4.61
N PHE A 47 -0.67 1.69 -3.92
CA PHE A 47 -2.01 1.07 -3.84
C PHE A 47 -2.57 0.81 -5.26
N PRO A 48 -3.20 -0.36 -5.53
CA PRO A 48 -3.73 -1.35 -4.60
C PRO A 48 -2.73 -2.45 -4.18
N TYR A 49 -1.44 -2.31 -4.49
CA TYR A 49 -0.43 -3.32 -4.17
C TYR A 49 0.29 -2.95 -2.87
N LEU A 50 0.28 -3.85 -1.89
CA LEU A 50 0.90 -3.65 -0.58
C LEU A 50 1.93 -4.76 -0.31
N ILE A 51 2.94 -4.44 0.50
CA ILE A 51 3.99 -5.39 0.88
C ILE A 51 3.68 -5.96 2.27
N LYS A 52 3.62 -7.30 2.37
CA LYS A 52 3.20 -8.03 3.58
C LYS A 52 4.10 -7.77 4.78
N GLU A 53 5.39 -7.62 4.52
CA GLU A 53 6.43 -7.39 5.51
C GLU A 53 6.45 -5.94 6.01
N ASP A 54 6.01 -4.98 5.18
CA ASP A 54 5.97 -3.54 5.49
C ASP A 54 4.75 -3.22 6.34
N THR A 55 4.82 -3.64 7.60
CA THR A 55 3.72 -3.51 8.54
C THR A 55 4.19 -3.21 9.94
N LYS A 56 3.41 -2.42 10.66
CA LYS A 56 3.65 -2.08 12.06
C LYS A 56 2.41 -2.23 12.90
N LYS A 57 2.61 -2.46 14.20
CA LYS A 57 1.53 -2.42 15.19
C LYS A 57 1.25 -0.97 15.57
N VAL A 58 -0.02 -0.60 15.59
CA VAL A 58 -0.46 0.71 16.09
C VAL A 58 -1.67 0.56 16.99
N TYR A 59 -1.89 1.57 17.83
CA TYR A 59 -3.04 1.66 18.71
C TYR A 59 -3.90 2.84 18.28
N ILE A 60 -5.14 2.55 17.88
CA ILE A 60 -6.05 3.55 17.33
C ILE A 60 -7.10 3.93 18.37
N ASN A 61 -7.28 5.23 18.60
CA ASN A 61 -8.38 5.74 19.39
C ASN A 61 -9.66 5.77 18.55
N ILE A 62 -10.59 4.86 18.84
CA ILE A 62 -11.85 4.73 18.09
C ILE A 62 -12.70 6.01 18.16
N ALA A 63 -12.70 6.70 19.30
CA ALA A 63 -13.51 7.91 19.47
C ALA A 63 -13.10 9.07 18.54
N ASN A 64 -11.90 9.02 17.97
CA ASN A 64 -11.34 10.08 17.11
C ASN A 64 -11.31 9.70 15.62
N LEU A 65 -11.90 8.57 15.23
CA LEU A 65 -11.93 8.16 13.82
C LEU A 65 -12.90 9.02 13.01
N ASN A 66 -12.44 9.55 11.88
CA ASN A 66 -13.30 10.36 11.01
C ASN A 66 -13.96 9.51 9.92
N LYS A 67 -13.20 8.58 9.32
CA LYS A 67 -13.66 7.75 8.20
C LYS A 67 -13.10 6.35 8.30
N ILE A 68 -13.96 5.36 8.02
CA ILE A 68 -13.58 3.95 7.86
C ILE A 68 -14.25 3.43 6.60
N GLN A 69 -13.50 2.73 5.75
CA GLN A 69 -14.06 2.01 4.60
C GLN A 69 -13.34 0.69 4.37
N GLU A 70 -13.97 -0.19 3.59
CA GLU A 70 -13.38 -1.44 3.13
C GLU A 70 -12.90 -1.25 1.72
N VAL A 71 -11.65 -1.64 1.47
CA VAL A 71 -11.04 -1.56 0.15
C VAL A 71 -10.43 -2.89 -0.25
N GLU A 72 -10.32 -3.10 -1.55
CA GLU A 72 -9.66 -4.27 -2.11
C GLU A 72 -8.20 -3.96 -2.42
N ALA A 73 -7.30 -4.80 -1.91
CA ALA A 73 -5.87 -4.70 -2.11
C ALA A 73 -5.24 -6.06 -2.44
N THR A 74 -4.13 -6.03 -3.14
CA THR A 74 -3.27 -7.19 -3.38
C THR A 74 -2.06 -7.09 -2.48
N VAL A 75 -1.99 -7.97 -1.48
CA VAL A 75 -0.85 -8.04 -0.56
C VAL A 75 0.11 -9.11 -1.04
N LEU A 76 1.36 -8.71 -1.31
CA LEU A 76 2.42 -9.56 -1.85
C LEU A 76 3.56 -9.68 -0.84
N TYR A 77 4.32 -10.77 -0.88
CA TYR A 77 5.64 -10.77 -0.26
C TYR A 77 6.57 -9.80 -1.01
N ARG A 78 7.54 -9.22 -0.32
CA ARG A 78 8.49 -8.26 -0.93
C ARG A 78 9.17 -8.83 -2.17
N PHE A 79 9.55 -10.10 -2.12
CA PHE A 79 10.17 -10.78 -3.26
C PHE A 79 9.24 -10.77 -4.49
N GLU A 80 7.97 -11.15 -4.33
CA GLU A 80 6.99 -11.17 -5.42
C GLU A 80 6.69 -9.76 -5.94
N TYR A 81 6.63 -8.77 -5.04
CA TYR A 81 6.46 -7.37 -5.40
C TYR A 81 7.61 -6.90 -6.30
N ASN A 82 8.86 -7.15 -5.89
CA ASN A 82 10.05 -6.75 -6.63
C ASN A 82 10.12 -7.39 -8.02
N VAL A 83 9.84 -8.70 -8.13
CA VAL A 83 9.83 -9.41 -9.41
C VAL A 83 8.83 -8.79 -10.39
N ARG A 84 7.64 -8.40 -9.91
CA ARG A 84 6.65 -7.73 -10.76
C ARG A 84 7.04 -6.29 -11.09
N LEU A 85 7.61 -5.58 -10.13
CA LEU A 85 8.05 -4.20 -10.32
C LEU A 85 9.15 -4.11 -11.40
N GLU A 86 10.10 -5.03 -11.38
CA GLU A 86 11.17 -5.14 -12.37
C GLU A 86 10.61 -5.22 -13.80
N GLN A 87 9.64 -6.11 -14.03
CA GLN A 87 8.96 -6.25 -15.32
C GLN A 87 8.26 -4.95 -15.77
N ILE A 88 7.68 -4.22 -14.82
CA ILE A 88 7.01 -2.96 -15.10
C ILE A 88 8.01 -1.86 -15.42
N VAL A 89 9.12 -1.77 -14.69
CA VAL A 89 10.19 -0.80 -14.94
C VAL A 89 10.80 -1.01 -16.32
N GLU A 90 11.12 -2.25 -16.69
CA GLU A 90 11.64 -2.58 -18.03
C GLU A 90 10.66 -2.14 -19.14
N MET A 91 9.36 -2.37 -18.93
CA MET A 91 8.32 -2.07 -19.91
C MET A 91 7.95 -0.59 -20.00
N LYS A 92 8.03 0.16 -18.90
CA LYS A 92 7.44 1.50 -18.78
C LYS A 92 8.43 2.61 -18.45
N CYS A 93 9.55 2.33 -17.80
CA CYS A 93 10.48 3.38 -17.43
C CYS A 93 11.49 3.66 -18.54
N THR A 94 11.87 2.66 -19.33
CA THR A 94 12.90 2.78 -20.39
C THR A 94 12.62 3.90 -21.41
N ASP A 95 11.35 4.16 -21.71
CA ASP A 95 10.91 5.23 -22.63
C ASP A 95 10.51 6.55 -21.93
N CYS A 96 10.70 6.64 -20.61
CA CYS A 96 10.39 7.84 -19.82
C CYS A 96 11.57 8.82 -19.77
N ILE A 97 11.34 10.12 -19.98
CA ILE A 97 12.40 11.16 -19.89
C ILE A 97 13.04 11.26 -18.51
N HIS A 98 12.33 10.83 -17.47
CA HIS A 98 12.79 10.89 -16.08
C HIS A 98 13.55 9.64 -15.66
N TYR A 99 13.60 8.61 -16.51
CA TYR A 99 14.35 7.40 -16.23
C TYR A 99 15.81 7.55 -16.65
N ASN A 100 16.72 7.19 -15.75
CA ASN A 100 18.14 7.24 -15.98
C ASN A 100 18.79 5.92 -15.55
N GLU A 101 19.05 5.05 -16.52
CA GLU A 101 19.62 3.71 -16.34
C GLU A 101 21.09 3.74 -15.86
N ASP A 102 21.80 4.85 -16.07
CA ASP A 102 23.23 5.01 -15.72
C ASP A 102 23.44 5.42 -14.25
N ILE A 103 22.38 5.62 -13.47
CA ILE A 103 22.51 5.83 -12.03
C ILE A 103 22.68 4.44 -11.40
N GLU A 104 23.90 4.11 -10.99
CA GLU A 104 24.22 2.85 -10.28
C GLU A 104 23.33 2.59 -9.04
N GLU A 105 22.64 3.62 -8.55
CA GLU A 105 21.68 3.59 -7.45
C GLU A 105 20.20 3.50 -7.85
N ASP A 106 19.83 3.40 -9.15
CA ASP A 106 18.43 3.22 -9.57
C ASP A 106 17.97 1.78 -9.31
N ASN A 107 17.94 1.43 -8.03
CA ASN A 107 17.46 0.17 -7.51
C ASN A 107 15.93 0.16 -7.52
N LEU A 108 15.32 -1.03 -7.53
CA LEU A 108 13.86 -1.19 -7.49
C LEU A 108 13.21 -0.42 -6.34
N GLU A 109 13.92 -0.19 -5.23
CA GLU A 109 13.44 0.58 -4.10
C GLU A 109 13.08 2.02 -4.46
N GLY A 110 13.88 2.68 -5.30
CA GLY A 110 13.59 4.01 -5.84
C GLY A 110 12.32 4.09 -6.70
N HIS A 111 11.81 2.95 -7.19
CA HIS A 111 10.60 2.85 -8.02
C HIS A 111 9.35 2.45 -7.24
N ARG A 112 9.51 1.76 -6.10
CA ARG A 112 8.42 1.13 -5.33
C ARG A 112 7.27 2.08 -4.99
N GLY A 113 7.56 3.34 -4.66
CA GLY A 113 6.57 4.37 -4.32
C GLY A 113 6.15 5.28 -5.49
N LYS A 114 6.65 5.04 -6.71
CA LYS A 114 6.44 5.93 -7.87
C LYS A 114 5.56 5.32 -8.95
N ILE A 115 5.70 4.02 -9.19
CA ILE A 115 4.95 3.29 -10.23
C ILE A 115 4.20 2.11 -9.62
N SER A 116 2.91 1.98 -9.95
CA SER A 116 2.12 0.82 -9.55
C SER A 116 2.49 -0.42 -10.36
N LEU A 117 2.18 -1.61 -9.84
CA LEU A 117 2.38 -2.86 -10.57
C LEU A 117 1.45 -3.03 -11.78
N ASP A 118 0.55 -2.05 -12.03
CA ASP A 118 -0.22 -1.94 -13.28
C ASP A 118 0.46 -1.02 -14.31
N GLY A 119 1.67 -0.52 -14.01
CA GLY A 119 2.41 0.42 -14.87
C GLY A 119 1.90 1.85 -14.83
N LYS A 120 1.14 2.24 -13.79
CA LYS A 120 0.67 3.63 -13.62
C LYS A 120 1.69 4.42 -12.81
N CYS A 121 2.28 5.43 -13.44
CA CYS A 121 3.17 6.41 -12.79
C CYS A 121 2.66 7.81 -13.11
N SER A 122 2.38 8.62 -12.08
CA SER A 122 1.81 9.96 -12.24
C SER A 122 2.77 10.95 -12.90
N TRP A 123 4.07 10.63 -12.91
CA TRP A 123 5.13 11.49 -13.43
C TRP A 123 5.69 10.95 -14.74
N TYR A 124 5.07 9.94 -15.33
CA TYR A 124 5.51 9.37 -16.59
C TYR A 124 5.37 10.41 -17.71
N GLN A 125 6.47 10.65 -18.42
CA GLN A 125 6.49 11.45 -19.64
C GLN A 125 7.40 10.77 -20.65
N LYS A 126 6.85 10.47 -21.83
CA LYS A 126 7.56 9.75 -22.89
C LYS A 126 8.70 10.62 -23.46
N LYS A 127 9.84 9.99 -23.78
CA LYS A 127 10.92 10.61 -24.57
C LYS A 127 10.38 11.01 -25.94
N ASP A 128 10.69 12.24 -26.37
CA ASP A 128 10.46 12.66 -27.74
C ASP A 128 11.49 11.97 -28.64
N ASP A 129 11.02 11.37 -29.75
CA ASP A 129 11.86 10.70 -30.76
C ASP A 129 12.79 11.70 -31.49
#